data_AF-A0A9E4WFS9-F1
#
_entry.id   AF-A0A9E4WFS9-F1
#
_cell.length_a   1.000
_cell.length_b   1.000
_cell.length_c   1.000
_cell.angle_alpha   90.00
_cell.angle_beta   90.00
_cell.angle_gamma   90.00
#
_symmetry.space_group_name_H-M   'P 1'
#
loop_
_entity.id
_entity.type
_entity.pdbx_description
1 polymer ?
#
loop_
_entity_poly.entity_id
_entity_poly.type
_entity_poly.pdbx_seq_one_letter_code
_entity_poly.pdbx_strand_id
1 'polypeptide(L)'
;PFGPNGEMELATIRTPHIGGVAEFYRLSDRKLERVASLSGGYSSHVNGSRNLDMAVAGDFDGDGNVELLVPSRNRLSLVALRRSGESAEEVWELWLGSPLATNLAGVVLPDGSDGRIILGAVTRDGELLIWQ
;
A
#
# COMPACT_ATOMS: atom_id res chain seq x y z
N PRO A 1 2.68 3.50 11.62
CA PRO A 1 1.45 4.34 11.74
C PRO A 1 1.40 5.26 10.52
N PHE A 2 0.25 5.45 9.88
CA PHE A 2 0.17 6.33 8.71
C PHE A 2 0.10 7.82 9.06
N GLY A 3 -0.39 8.19 10.25
CA GLY A 3 -0.57 9.61 10.60
C GLY A 3 0.74 10.39 10.48
N PRO A 4 0.74 11.61 9.87
CA PRO A 4 1.96 12.42 9.70
C PRO A 4 2.68 12.76 11.00
N ASN A 5 2.00 12.67 12.15
CA ASN A 5 2.57 12.89 13.48
C ASN A 5 2.59 11.59 14.32
N GLY A 6 2.56 10.42 13.67
CA GLY A 6 2.56 9.10 14.31
C GLY A 6 1.19 8.59 14.74
N GLU A 7 0.09 9.25 14.36
CA GLU A 7 -1.25 8.78 14.70
C GLU A 7 -1.56 7.43 14.02
N MET A 8 -2.26 6.56 14.75
CA MET A 8 -2.77 5.31 14.18
C MET A 8 -3.96 5.60 13.28
N GLU A 9 -3.85 5.19 12.02
CA GLU A 9 -4.91 5.33 11.02
C GLU A 9 -5.07 3.99 10.29
N LEU A 10 -6.28 3.71 9.81
CA LEU A 10 -6.58 2.62 8.90
C LEU A 10 -6.52 3.13 7.47
N ALA A 11 -6.03 2.32 6.53
CA ALA A 11 -6.08 2.62 5.11
C ALA A 11 -6.96 1.60 4.38
N THR A 12 -7.69 2.06 3.36
CA THR A 12 -8.54 1.21 2.52
C THR A 12 -8.51 1.70 1.08
N ILE A 13 -8.77 0.80 0.14
CA ILE A 13 -9.01 1.14 -1.26
C ILE A 13 -10.50 0.99 -1.54
N ARG A 14 -11.21 2.10 -1.69
CA ARG A 14 -12.62 2.12 -2.05
C ARG A 14 -12.81 1.84 -3.54
N THR A 15 -13.78 0.98 -3.82
CA THR A 15 -14.17 0.54 -5.17
C THR A 15 -12.96 0.16 -6.05
N PRO A 16 -12.12 -0.82 -5.64
CA PRO A 16 -10.81 -1.13 -6.25
C PRO A 16 -10.87 -1.61 -7.72
N HIS A 17 -12.06 -1.90 -8.24
CA HIS A 17 -12.30 -2.28 -9.63
C HIS A 17 -12.82 -1.12 -10.50
N ILE A 18 -13.24 0.02 -9.92
CA ILE A 18 -13.83 1.16 -10.65
C ILE A 18 -13.29 2.51 -10.20
N GLY A 19 -13.36 2.82 -8.90
CA GLY A 19 -12.87 4.09 -8.37
C GLY A 19 -11.39 4.00 -8.07
N GLY A 20 -11.01 3.06 -7.20
CA GLY A 20 -9.63 2.90 -6.76
C GLY A 20 -9.15 4.12 -5.99
N VAL A 21 -9.94 4.52 -5.00
CA VAL A 21 -9.65 5.68 -4.15
C VAL A 21 -9.06 5.17 -2.86
N ALA A 22 -7.84 5.60 -2.53
CA ALA A 22 -7.26 5.37 -1.22
C ALA A 22 -7.94 6.30 -0.20
N GLU A 23 -8.37 5.75 0.93
CA GLU A 23 -8.96 6.50 2.02
C GLU A 23 -8.28 6.13 3.33
N PHE A 24 -7.99 7.14 4.15
CA PHE A 24 -7.37 6.99 5.46
C PHE A 24 -8.34 7.41 6.54
N TYR A 25 -8.43 6.60 7.59
CA TYR A 25 -9.40 6.78 8.67
C TYR A 25 -8.73 6.79 10.02
N ARG A 26 -9.11 7.75 10.85
CA ARG A 26 -8.69 7.83 12.25
C ARG A 26 -9.86 7.48 13.15
N LEU A 27 -9.59 6.72 14.21
CA LEU A 27 -10.59 6.45 15.23
C LEU A 27 -10.68 7.66 16.17
N SER A 28 -11.81 8.37 16.16
CA SER A 28 -12.13 9.50 17.04
C SER A 28 -13.50 9.27 17.66
N ASP A 29 -13.62 9.38 18.99
CA ASP A 29 -14.90 9.19 19.71
C ASP A 29 -15.68 7.93 19.30
N ARG A 30 -14.96 6.82 19.16
CA ARG A 30 -15.49 5.49 18.74
C ARG A 30 -16.07 5.47 17.32
N LYS A 31 -15.73 6.45 16.48
CA LYS A 31 -16.10 6.52 15.07
C LYS A 31 -14.86 6.58 14.19
N LEU A 32 -14.92 5.93 13.03
CA LEU A 32 -13.90 6.08 12.01
C LEU A 32 -14.22 7.34 11.20
N GLU A 33 -13.37 8.34 11.33
CA GLU A 33 -13.45 9.59 10.58
C GLU A 33 -12.42 9.56 9.46
N ARG A 34 -12.85 9.85 8.23
CA ARG A 34 -11.93 9.92 7.10
C ARG A 34 -11.10 11.20 7.22
N VAL A 35 -9.79 11.05 7.33
CA VAL A 35 -8.84 12.15 7.52
C VAL A 35 -8.07 12.51 6.27
N ALA A 36 -8.04 11.61 5.27
CA ALA A 36 -7.50 11.89 3.94
C ALA A 36 -8.11 10.96 2.89
N SER A 37 -8.02 11.37 1.63
CA SER A 37 -8.34 10.53 0.48
C SER A 37 -7.52 10.92 -0.73
N LEU A 38 -7.13 9.94 -1.55
CA LEU A 38 -6.41 10.14 -2.79
C LEU A 38 -7.02 9.29 -3.90
N SER A 39 -7.40 9.94 -4.99
CA SER A 39 -7.89 9.25 -6.19
C SER A 39 -6.72 9.01 -7.13
N GLY A 40 -6.39 7.75 -7.41
CA GLY A 40 -5.35 7.40 -8.39
C GLY A 40 -5.62 6.10 -9.14
N GLY A 41 -6.79 5.49 -8.93
CA GLY A 41 -7.12 4.23 -9.60
C GLY A 41 -6.29 3.08 -9.05
N TYR A 42 -6.24 2.94 -7.73
CA TYR A 42 -5.55 1.85 -7.06
C TYR A 42 -6.41 0.59 -6.98
N SER A 43 -5.78 -0.56 -6.78
CA SER A 43 -6.45 -1.85 -6.64
C SER A 43 -5.91 -2.60 -5.44
N SER A 44 -6.80 -3.02 -4.53
CA SER A 44 -6.44 -3.97 -3.47
C SER A 44 -6.68 -5.43 -3.88
N HIS A 45 -7.50 -5.64 -4.92
CA HIS A 45 -7.86 -6.95 -5.45
C HIS A 45 -8.56 -6.85 -6.81
N VAL A 46 -8.66 -8.00 -7.49
CA VAL A 46 -9.46 -8.18 -8.70
C VAL A 46 -10.81 -8.81 -8.34
N ASN A 47 -11.90 -8.41 -9.00
CA ASN A 47 -13.21 -9.03 -8.81
C ASN A 47 -13.15 -10.54 -9.02
N GLY A 48 -13.69 -11.32 -8.08
CA GLY A 48 -13.68 -12.79 -8.10
C GLY A 48 -12.34 -13.44 -7.74
N SER A 49 -11.31 -12.66 -7.42
CA SER A 49 -10.01 -13.17 -6.96
C SER A 49 -10.10 -13.77 -5.56
N ARG A 50 -9.26 -14.78 -5.29
CA ARG A 50 -8.99 -15.27 -3.92
C ARG A 50 -7.87 -14.48 -3.23
N ASN A 51 -7.06 -13.77 -4.01
CA ASN A 51 -6.05 -12.84 -3.53
C ASN A 51 -6.75 -11.49 -3.29
N LEU A 52 -7.04 -11.21 -2.02
CA LEU A 52 -7.80 -10.03 -1.57
C LEU A 52 -6.94 -8.98 -0.85
N ASP A 53 -5.65 -9.27 -0.67
CA ASP A 53 -4.72 -8.50 0.16
C ASP A 53 -3.47 -8.15 -0.66
N MET A 54 -3.67 -7.49 -1.80
CA MET A 54 -2.58 -7.09 -2.70
C MET A 54 -1.90 -5.80 -2.26
N ALA A 55 -2.21 -5.26 -1.08
CA ALA A 55 -1.61 -4.06 -0.55
C ALA A 55 -0.93 -4.36 0.79
N VAL A 56 0.12 -3.62 1.13
CA VAL A 56 0.84 -3.80 2.39
C VAL A 56 1.28 -2.44 2.93
N ALA A 57 1.33 -2.32 4.25
CA ALA A 57 1.81 -1.11 4.94
C ALA A 57 3.22 -1.35 5.47
N GLY A 58 4.11 -0.37 5.30
CA GLY A 58 5.49 -0.43 5.78
C GLY A 58 6.24 0.86 5.46
N ASP A 59 7.33 1.11 6.17
CA ASP A 59 8.32 2.12 5.79
C ASP A 59 9.30 1.44 4.82
N PHE A 60 9.02 1.56 3.51
CA PHE A 60 9.76 0.81 2.50
C PHE A 60 10.95 1.59 1.94
N ASP A 61 10.98 2.92 2.09
CA ASP A 61 12.11 3.75 1.68
C ASP A 61 13.02 4.18 2.84
N GLY A 62 12.67 3.82 4.08
CA GLY A 62 13.49 3.98 5.27
C GLY A 62 13.56 5.41 5.79
N ASP A 63 12.58 6.24 5.45
CA ASP A 63 12.57 7.65 5.85
C ASP A 63 11.81 7.93 7.16
N GLY A 64 11.31 6.87 7.80
CA GLY A 64 10.59 6.91 9.07
C GLY A 64 9.08 7.10 8.93
N ASN A 65 8.57 7.32 7.71
CA ASN A 65 7.14 7.36 7.43
C ASN A 65 6.66 6.00 6.93
N VAL A 66 5.40 5.67 7.21
CA VAL A 66 4.79 4.43 6.69
C VAL A 66 4.03 4.73 5.41
N GLU A 67 4.30 3.96 4.37
CA GLU A 67 3.59 3.99 3.09
C GLU A 67 2.56 2.86 3.01
N LEU A 68 1.47 3.13 2.30
CA LEU A 68 0.60 2.09 1.78
C LEU A 68 1.09 1.75 0.39
N LEU A 69 1.71 0.58 0.24
CA LEU A 69 2.11 0.08 -1.05
C LEU A 69 0.94 -0.67 -1.69
N VAL A 70 0.47 -0.18 -2.83
CA VAL A 70 -0.74 -0.69 -3.49
C VAL A 70 -0.54 -0.78 -5.01
N PRO A 71 -1.10 -1.81 -5.67
CA PRO A 71 -1.09 -1.88 -7.12
C PRO A 71 -1.86 -0.75 -7.79
N SER A 72 -1.35 -0.29 -8.92
CA SER A 72 -2.16 0.45 -9.90
C SER A 72 -3.31 -0.44 -10.43
N ARG A 73 -4.35 0.16 -11.04
CA ARG A 73 -5.54 -0.59 -11.50
C ARG A 73 -5.21 -1.76 -12.43
N ASN A 74 -4.29 -1.53 -13.36
CA ASN A 74 -3.84 -2.55 -14.32
C ASN A 74 -2.85 -3.54 -13.68
N ARG A 75 -2.43 -3.28 -12.43
CA ARG A 75 -1.48 -4.03 -11.61
C ARG A 75 -0.09 -4.13 -12.21
N LEU A 76 0.26 -3.23 -13.14
CA LEU A 76 1.59 -3.21 -13.75
C LEU A 76 2.63 -2.49 -12.90
N SER A 77 2.19 -1.80 -11.85
CA SER A 77 3.06 -1.11 -10.91
C SER A 77 2.56 -1.27 -9.48
N LEU A 78 3.47 -1.15 -8.52
CA LEU A 78 3.17 -0.84 -7.13
C LEU A 78 3.42 0.64 -6.89
N VAL A 79 2.46 1.34 -6.29
CA VAL A 79 2.50 2.76 -5.98
C VAL A 79 2.51 2.92 -4.47
N ALA A 80 3.45 3.70 -3.96
CA ALA A 80 3.55 4.01 -2.55
C ALA A 80 2.79 5.29 -2.22
N LEU A 81 1.81 5.16 -1.34
CA LEU A 81 0.99 6.27 -0.89
C LEU A 81 1.38 6.67 0.53
N ARG A 82 1.69 7.94 0.74
CA ARG A 82 2.02 8.48 2.06
C ARG A 82 1.01 9.53 2.49
N ARG A 83 0.75 9.62 3.79
CA ARG A 83 -0.03 10.71 4.38
C ARG A 83 0.82 11.97 4.51
N SER A 84 0.24 13.11 4.18
CA SER A 84 0.88 14.43 4.28
C SER A 84 -0.14 15.46 4.72
N GLY A 85 -0.04 15.95 5.97
CA GLY A 85 -1.01 16.88 6.57
C GLY A 85 -2.45 16.33 6.57
N GLU A 86 -3.36 17.02 5.87
CA GLU A 86 -4.77 16.62 5.67
C GLU A 86 -5.00 15.84 4.36
N SER A 87 -3.92 15.46 3.65
CA SER A 87 -3.97 14.78 2.35
C SER A 87 -3.16 13.47 2.33
N ALA A 88 -3.18 12.77 1.21
CA ALA A 88 -2.20 11.75 0.88
C ALA A 88 -1.59 12.04 -0.51
N GLU A 89 -0.41 11.51 -0.76
CA GLU A 89 0.34 11.70 -2.01
C GLU A 89 1.01 10.39 -2.45
N GLU A 90 1.26 10.27 -3.76
CA GLU A 90 2.12 9.22 -4.32
C GLU A 90 3.58 9.66 -4.16
N VAL A 91 4.39 8.88 -3.46
CA VAL A 91 5.79 9.25 -3.17
C VAL A 91 6.79 8.57 -4.09
N TRP A 92 6.49 7.36 -4.55
CA TRP A 92 7.28 6.62 -5.55
C TRP A 92 6.48 5.45 -6.14
N GLU A 93 7.01 4.87 -7.21
CA GLU A 93 6.40 3.78 -7.97
C GLU A 93 7.45 2.73 -8.37
N LEU A 94 7.05 1.45 -8.36
CA LEU A 94 7.83 0.32 -8.85
C LEU A 94 7.12 -0.35 -10.02
N TRP A 95 7.77 -0.35 -11.18
CA TRP A 95 7.30 -1.07 -12.36
C TRP A 95 7.51 -2.59 -12.22
N LEU A 96 6.47 -3.38 -12.51
CA LEU A 96 6.48 -4.84 -12.35
C LEU A 96 6.74 -5.61 -13.64
N GLY A 97 6.69 -4.97 -14.81
CA GLY A 97 6.81 -5.62 -16.12
C GLY A 97 5.56 -6.38 -16.56
N SER A 98 4.90 -7.08 -15.64
CA SER A 98 3.70 -7.89 -15.86
C SER A 98 2.72 -7.74 -14.70
N PRO A 99 1.39 -7.88 -14.91
CA PRO A 99 0.43 -7.61 -13.85
C PRO A 99 0.66 -8.46 -12.60
N LEU A 100 0.58 -7.86 -11.41
CA LEU A 100 0.62 -8.59 -10.15
C LEU A 100 -0.42 -9.72 -10.12
N ALA A 101 0.00 -10.89 -9.66
CA ALA A 101 -0.82 -12.10 -9.59
C ALA A 101 -1.12 -12.56 -8.16
N THR A 102 -0.26 -12.23 -7.19
CA THR A 102 -0.39 -12.64 -5.78
C THR A 102 -0.75 -11.50 -4.84
N ASN A 103 -1.02 -11.82 -3.58
CA ASN A 103 -0.88 -10.85 -2.49
C ASN A 103 0.60 -10.42 -2.37
N LEU A 104 0.83 -9.32 -1.66
CA LEU A 104 2.17 -8.88 -1.28
C LEU A 104 2.58 -9.55 0.04
N ALA A 105 3.84 -9.96 0.15
CA ALA A 105 4.41 -10.45 1.39
C ALA A 105 5.53 -9.50 1.84
N GLY A 106 5.38 -8.91 3.02
CA GLY A 106 6.41 -8.11 3.67
C GLY A 106 6.97 -8.84 4.90
N VAL A 107 8.29 -8.87 5.06
CA VAL A 107 8.96 -9.43 6.23
C VAL A 107 9.99 -8.42 6.75
N VAL A 108 9.90 -8.11 8.04
CA VAL A 108 10.90 -7.28 8.73
C VAL A 108 12.09 -8.14 9.10
N LEU A 109 13.28 -7.76 8.65
CA LEU A 109 14.53 -8.36 9.11
C LEU A 109 14.98 -7.70 10.43
N PRO A 110 15.40 -8.49 11.43
CA PRO A 110 15.83 -7.96 12.73
C PRO A 110 17.25 -7.34 12.72
N ASP A 111 17.76 -6.89 11.58
CA ASP A 111 19.15 -6.46 11.41
C ASP A 111 19.34 -4.94 11.57
N GLY A 112 19.26 -4.45 12.80
CA GLY A 112 19.54 -3.04 13.15
C GLY A 112 18.42 -2.39 13.95
N SER A 113 18.53 -1.08 14.19
CA SER A 113 17.55 -0.31 14.97
C SER A 113 16.24 -0.06 14.22
N ASP A 114 16.28 -0.08 12.88
CA ASP A 114 15.20 0.46 12.06
C ASP A 114 14.46 -0.62 11.24
N GLY A 115 14.93 -1.88 11.29
CA GLY A 115 14.25 -3.06 10.73
C GLY A 115 13.93 -2.97 9.23
N ARG A 116 14.81 -3.48 8.36
CA ARG A 116 14.59 -3.46 6.91
C ARG A 116 13.42 -4.36 6.51
N ILE A 117 12.62 -3.92 5.54
CA ILE A 117 11.50 -4.71 5.01
C ILE A 117 11.90 -5.37 3.70
N ILE A 118 11.85 -6.71 3.66
CA ILE A 118 11.86 -7.46 2.40
C ILE A 118 10.44 -7.57 1.89
N LEU A 119 10.23 -7.17 0.64
CA LEU A 119 8.96 -7.32 -0.08
C LEU A 119 9.09 -8.42 -1.13
N GLY A 120 8.09 -9.30 -1.21
CA GLY A 120 8.02 -10.36 -2.21
C GLY A 120 6.66 -10.44 -2.89
N ALA A 121 6.65 -10.70 -4.20
CA ALA A 121 5.44 -10.89 -4.98
C ALA A 121 5.67 -11.69 -6.27
N VAL A 122 4.61 -12.20 -6.88
CA VAL A 122 4.67 -12.90 -8.18
C VAL A 122 3.80 -12.20 -9.22
N THR A 123 4.32 -12.07 -10.44
CA THR A 123 3.60 -11.51 -11.59
C THR A 123 2.84 -12.58 -12.36
N ARG A 124 1.95 -12.17 -13.28
CA ARG A 124 1.17 -13.10 -14.11
C ARG A 124 2.01 -13.96 -15.04
N ASP A 125 3.19 -13.51 -15.41
CA ASP A 125 4.12 -14.31 -16.23
C ASP A 125 4.93 -15.32 -15.39
N GLY A 126 4.67 -15.37 -14.07
CA GLY A 126 5.28 -16.35 -13.16
C GLY A 126 6.61 -15.91 -12.58
N GLU A 127 7.01 -14.65 -12.75
CA GLU A 127 8.25 -14.12 -12.19
C GLU A 127 8.08 -13.78 -10.71
N LEU A 128 8.98 -14.31 -9.87
CA LEU A 128 9.12 -13.93 -8.46
C LEU A 128 9.99 -12.67 -8.36
N LEU A 129 9.42 -11.61 -7.82
CA LEU A 129 10.09 -10.35 -7.55
C LEU A 129 10.36 -10.22 -6.05
N ILE A 130 11.57 -9.79 -5.70
CA ILE A 130 12.00 -9.56 -4.32
C ILE A 130 12.74 -8.22 -4.25
N TRP A 131 12.33 -7.36 -3.31
CA TRP A 131 12.97 -6.07 -3.02
C TRP A 131 13.45 -6.03 -1.56
N GLN A 132 14.55 -5.33 -1.31
CA GLN A 132 15.22 -5.20 0.00
C GLN A 132 15.90 -3.83 0.15
#